data_AF-A0A0F9JGX5-F1
#
_entry.id   AF-A0A0F9JGX5-F1
#
_cell.length_a   1.000
_cell.length_b   1.000
_cell.length_c   1.000
_cell.angle_alpha   90.00
_cell.angle_beta   90.00
_cell.angle_gamma   90.00
#
_symmetry.space_group_name_H-M   'P 1'
#
loop_
_entity.id
_entity.type
_entity.pdbx_description
1 polymer ?
#
loop_
_entity_poly.entity_id
_entity_poly.type
_entity_poly.pdbx_seq_one_letter_code
_entity_poly.pdbx_strand_id
1 'polypeptide(L)'
;MRVGCLVELRMGESLNWCQPILKAQRDLTASIIRDECQERIIKKIEDSNELLELGRKAIEDVLVEWRDNRMSQFNRGNGLVIREKDGKDSHIIRFGPETALRIGLKAIRQALKKKELK
;
A
#
# COMPACT_ATOMS: atom_id res chain seq x y z
N MET A 1 34.13 31.72 15.67
CA MET A 1 34.74 30.71 16.56
C MET A 1 35.01 29.46 15.75
N ARG A 2 36.26 28.99 15.76
CA ARG A 2 36.78 27.84 15.00
C ARG A 2 36.35 26.52 15.64
N VAL A 3 35.99 25.54 14.81
CA VAL A 3 36.57 24.17 14.80
C VAL A 3 36.42 23.74 13.32
N GLY A 4 37.43 23.66 12.46
CA GLY A 4 38.72 23.03 12.69
C GLY A 4 38.63 21.53 12.41
N CYS A 5 38.32 21.11 11.17
CA CYS A 5 38.60 19.73 10.73
C CYS A 5 39.34 19.79 9.40
N LEU A 6 40.62 20.14 9.51
CA LEU A 6 41.61 19.97 8.46
C LEU A 6 42.01 18.48 8.50
N VAL A 7 41.48 17.66 7.60
CA VAL A 7 41.96 16.30 7.41
C VAL A 7 42.90 16.31 6.21
N GLU A 8 44.18 16.59 6.46
CA GLU A 8 45.26 16.24 5.54
C GLU A 8 45.34 14.70 5.45
N LEU A 9 44.67 14.13 4.45
CA LEU A 9 44.80 12.73 4.12
C LEU A 9 46.06 12.53 3.27
N ARG A 10 47.06 11.86 3.86
CA ARG A 10 48.10 11.15 3.10
C ARG A 10 47.40 10.23 2.10
N MET A 11 47.61 10.50 0.81
CA MET A 11 47.07 9.70 -0.28
C MET A 11 47.71 8.31 -0.26
N GLY A 12 46.94 7.28 0.11
CA GLY A 12 47.41 5.90 0.04
C GLY A 12 46.45 4.86 0.63
N GLU A 13 45.81 5.14 1.77
CA GLU A 13 45.01 4.13 2.50
C GLU A 13 43.62 4.63 2.95
N SER A 14 43.22 5.84 2.55
CA SER A 14 42.04 6.53 3.10
C SER A 14 40.70 6.21 2.43
N LEU A 15 40.68 5.47 1.32
CA LEU A 15 39.46 5.28 0.51
C LEU A 15 38.49 4.21 1.06
N ASN A 16 38.94 3.30 1.93
CA ASN A 16 38.10 2.21 2.43
C ASN A 16 37.26 2.57 3.67
N TRP A 17 37.67 3.57 4.46
CA TRP A 17 36.94 3.98 5.68
C TRP A 17 35.71 4.85 5.39
N CYS A 18 35.66 5.51 4.23
CA CYS A 18 34.54 6.35 3.82
C CYS A 18 33.42 5.57 3.12
N GLN A 19 33.68 4.37 2.59
CA GLN A 19 32.65 3.59 1.89
C GLN A 19 31.46 3.17 2.77
N PRO A 20 31.66 2.73 4.04
CA PRO A 20 30.54 2.39 4.93
C PRO A 20 29.67 3.61 5.27
N ILE A 21 30.30 4.77 5.48
CA ILE A 21 29.61 6.03 5.82
C ILE A 21 28.78 6.51 4.63
N LEU A 22 29.36 6.54 3.42
CA LEU A 22 28.67 6.92 2.20
C LEU A 22 27.53 5.95 1.84
N LYS A 23 27.71 4.65 2.10
CA LYS A 23 26.66 3.64 1.92
C LYS A 23 25.51 3.86 2.91
N ALA A 24 25.79 4.02 4.20
CA ALA A 24 24.78 4.28 5.21
C ALA A 24 23.98 5.56 4.92
N GLN A 25 24.65 6.60 4.42
CA GLN A 25 24.00 7.86 4.06
C GLN A 25 23.09 7.71 2.82
N ARG A 26 23.47 6.89 1.84
CA ARG A 26 22.61 6.51 0.70
C ARG A 26 21.42 5.66 1.11
N ASP A 27 21.63 4.70 2.01
CA ASP A 27 20.57 3.80 2.48
C ASP A 27 19.52 4.58 3.29
N LEU A 28 19.98 5.50 4.15
CA LEU A 28 19.11 6.38 4.93
C LEU A 28 18.31 7.33 4.03
N THR A 29 18.96 7.99 3.07
CA THR A 29 18.28 8.88 2.11
C THR A 29 17.29 8.11 1.23
N ALA A 30 17.64 6.90 0.78
CA ALA A 30 16.71 6.04 0.05
C ALA A 30 15.51 5.62 0.91
N SER A 31 15.68 5.43 2.22
CA SER A 31 14.56 5.14 3.13
C SER A 31 13.62 6.32 3.26
N ILE A 32 14.16 7.52 3.52
CA ILE A 32 13.37 8.75 3.68
C ILE A 32 12.57 9.03 2.42
N ILE A 33 13.20 8.93 1.23
CA ILE A 33 12.52 9.14 -0.05
C ILE A 33 11.41 8.11 -0.26
N ARG A 34 11.63 6.84 0.13
CA ARG A 34 10.58 5.81 0.03
C ARG A 34 9.37 6.16 0.90
N ASP A 35 9.60 6.59 2.14
CA ASP A 35 8.53 6.89 3.09
C ASP A 35 7.71 8.12 2.64
N GLU A 36 8.37 9.19 2.18
CA GLU A 36 7.70 10.38 1.63
C GLU A 36 6.89 10.07 0.36
N CYS A 37 7.40 9.19 -0.51
CA CYS A 37 6.69 8.75 -1.70
C CYS A 37 5.43 7.93 -1.36
N GLN A 38 5.48 7.10 -0.32
CA GLN A 38 4.34 6.29 0.13
C GLN A 38 3.20 7.18 0.64
N GLU A 39 3.54 8.14 1.50
CA GLU A 39 2.56 9.08 2.06
C GLU A 39 1.83 9.86 0.96
N ARG A 40 2.57 10.34 -0.05
CA ARG A 40 1.97 11.05 -1.20
C ARG A 40 1.01 10.18 -2.00
N ILE A 41 1.29 8.89 -2.14
CA ILE A 41 0.43 7.95 -2.87
C ILE A 41 -0.84 7.67 -2.06
N ILE A 42 -0.72 7.42 -0.75
CA ILE A 42 -1.86 7.18 0.14
C ILE A 42 -2.77 8.40 0.15
N LYS A 43 -2.21 9.60 0.36
CA LYS A 43 -2.96 10.84 0.32
C LYS A 43 -3.70 11.06 -1.01
N LYS A 44 -3.06 10.74 -2.15
CA LYS A 44 -3.71 10.80 -3.46
C LYS A 44 -4.90 9.83 -3.57
N ILE A 45 -4.81 8.65 -2.95
CA ILE A 45 -5.90 7.68 -2.93
C ILE A 45 -7.05 8.21 -2.06
N GLU A 46 -6.73 8.73 -0.87
CA GLU A 46 -7.70 9.31 0.07
C GLU A 46 -8.46 10.49 -0.53
N ASP A 47 -7.76 11.40 -1.22
CA ASP A 47 -8.35 12.60 -1.81
C ASP A 47 -9.11 12.33 -3.12
N SER A 48 -9.00 11.12 -3.70
CA SER A 48 -9.58 10.80 -5.00
C SER A 48 -10.84 9.95 -4.90
N ASN A 49 -11.99 10.61 -4.99
CA ASN A 49 -13.30 9.94 -5.06
C ASN A 49 -13.38 8.88 -6.16
N GLU A 50 -12.73 9.10 -7.32
CA GLU A 50 -12.68 8.14 -8.42
C GLU A 50 -11.96 6.84 -8.01
N LEU A 51 -10.83 6.95 -7.32
CA LEU A 51 -10.06 5.79 -6.86
C LEU A 51 -10.78 5.05 -5.73
N LEU A 52 -11.39 5.78 -4.80
CA LEU A 52 -12.20 5.20 -3.73
C LEU A 52 -13.40 4.44 -4.28
N GLU A 53 -14.10 5.01 -5.26
CA GLU A 53 -15.26 4.39 -5.91
C GLU A 53 -14.86 3.14 -6.70
N LEU A 54 -13.71 3.16 -7.35
CA LEU A 54 -13.14 1.99 -8.02
C LEU A 54 -12.83 0.86 -7.02
N GLY A 55 -12.24 1.21 -5.87
CA GLY A 55 -12.00 0.28 -4.78
C GLY A 55 -13.29 -0.33 -4.24
N ARG A 56 -14.32 0.50 -4.00
CA ARG A 56 -15.65 0.08 -3.53
C ARG A 56 -16.30 -0.90 -4.50
N LYS A 57 -16.37 -0.55 -5.80
CA LYS A 57 -16.95 -1.43 -6.83
C LYS A 57 -16.25 -2.78 -6.91
N ALA A 58 -14.91 -2.79 -6.87
CA ALA A 58 -14.15 -4.04 -6.90
C ALA A 58 -14.45 -4.94 -5.68
N ILE A 59 -14.68 -4.36 -4.50
CA ILE A 59 -15.09 -5.12 -3.31
C ILE A 59 -16.51 -5.68 -3.50
N GLU A 60 -17.43 -4.87 -4.02
CA GLU A 60 -18.82 -5.29 -4.27
C GLU A 60 -18.94 -6.40 -5.31
N ASP A 61 -18.19 -6.32 -6.41
CA ASP A 61 -18.17 -7.34 -7.45
C ASP A 61 -17.73 -8.70 -6.88
N VAL A 62 -16.71 -8.71 -6.03
CA VAL A 62 -16.24 -9.94 -5.38
C VAL A 62 -17.23 -10.43 -4.32
N LEU A 63 -17.90 -9.53 -3.59
CA LEU A 63 -18.96 -9.93 -2.67
C LEU A 63 -20.14 -10.59 -3.40
N VAL A 64 -20.52 -10.08 -4.57
CA VAL A 64 -21.53 -10.69 -5.44
C VAL A 64 -21.08 -12.07 -5.92
N GLU A 65 -19.84 -12.20 -6.37
CA GLU A 65 -19.27 -13.49 -6.78
C GLU A 65 -19.28 -14.50 -5.63
N TRP A 66 -18.92 -14.07 -4.42
CA TRP A 66 -18.94 -14.93 -3.23
C TRP A 66 -20.36 -15.38 -2.88
N ARG A 67 -21.35 -14.50 -3.06
CA ARG A 67 -22.76 -14.86 -2.89
C ARG A 67 -23.22 -15.91 -3.86
N ASP A 68 -22.96 -15.68 -5.14
CA ASP A 68 -23.41 -16.59 -6.19
C ASP A 68 -22.74 -17.96 -6.04
N ASN A 69 -21.50 -18.01 -5.51
CA ASN A 69 -20.77 -19.24 -5.21
C ASN A 69 -20.98 -19.79 -3.80
N ARG A 70 -21.81 -19.15 -2.97
CA ARG A 70 -22.07 -19.51 -1.54
C ARG A 70 -20.79 -19.67 -0.70
N MET A 71 -19.78 -18.84 -0.97
CA MET A 71 -18.52 -18.85 -0.24
C MET A 71 -18.59 -18.00 1.03
N SER A 72 -17.94 -18.46 2.10
CA SER A 72 -17.85 -17.73 3.36
C SER A 72 -16.51 -17.94 4.05
N GLN A 73 -16.03 -16.92 4.76
CA GLN A 73 -14.92 -17.10 5.69
C GLN A 73 -15.45 -17.61 7.03
N PHE A 74 -14.99 -18.80 7.43
CA PHE A 74 -15.26 -19.36 8.76
C PHE A 74 -14.63 -18.51 9.88
N ASN A 75 -15.27 -18.49 11.06
CA ASN A 75 -14.75 -17.86 12.29
C ASN A 75 -14.43 -16.35 12.22
N ARG A 76 -15.15 -15.55 11.41
CA ARG A 76 -15.09 -14.08 11.46
C ARG A 76 -16.32 -13.51 12.17
N GLY A 77 -16.09 -12.85 13.31
CA GLY A 77 -17.13 -12.17 14.09
C GLY A 77 -17.66 -10.89 13.41
N ASN A 78 -16.76 -10.11 12.80
CA ASN A 78 -17.05 -8.88 12.06
C ASN A 78 -16.66 -9.05 10.59
N GLY A 79 -17.50 -8.60 9.66
CA GLY A 79 -17.23 -8.66 8.23
C GLY A 79 -18.26 -7.93 7.39
N LEU A 80 -17.93 -7.69 6.13
CA LEU A 80 -18.88 -7.20 5.14
C LEU A 80 -19.84 -8.34 4.76
N VAL A 81 -21.12 -8.03 4.71
CA VAL A 81 -22.20 -8.94 4.35
C VAL A 81 -22.93 -8.35 3.15
N ILE A 82 -23.24 -9.20 2.18
CA ILE A 82 -24.07 -8.83 1.03
C ILE A 82 -25.51 -9.27 1.26
N ARG A 83 -26.46 -8.47 0.77
CA ARG A 83 -27.87 -8.84 0.76
C ARG A 83 -28.13 -9.90 -0.31
N GLU A 84 -28.90 -10.90 0.08
CA GLU A 84 -29.45 -11.89 -0.84
C GLU A 84 -30.50 -11.24 -1.75
N LYS A 85 -30.94 -11.95 -2.81
CA LYS A 85 -31.94 -11.44 -3.76
C LYS A 85 -33.31 -11.14 -3.13
N ASP A 86 -33.56 -11.68 -1.94
CA ASP A 86 -34.76 -11.42 -1.13
C ASP A 86 -34.63 -10.15 -0.26
N GLY A 87 -33.50 -9.44 -0.36
CA GLY A 87 -33.21 -8.23 0.40
C GLY A 87 -32.77 -8.48 1.84
N LYS A 88 -32.69 -9.74 2.29
CA LYS A 88 -32.20 -10.09 3.63
C LYS A 88 -30.68 -10.15 3.64
N ASP A 89 -30.09 -9.84 4.79
CA ASP A 89 -28.65 -9.96 4.97
C ASP A 89 -28.25 -11.44 4.93
N SER A 90 -27.26 -11.80 4.11
CA SER A 90 -26.80 -13.18 4.04
C SER A 90 -26.07 -13.55 5.33
N HIS A 91 -26.68 -14.38 6.18
CA HIS A 91 -26.08 -14.82 7.44
C HIS A 91 -24.77 -15.61 7.24
N ILE A 92 -24.54 -16.12 6.03
CA ILE A 92 -23.46 -17.05 5.69
C ILE A 92 -22.27 -16.31 5.07
N ILE A 93 -22.48 -15.36 4.17
CA ILE A 93 -21.38 -14.75 3.40
C ILE A 93 -20.76 -13.61 4.20
N ARG A 94 -19.66 -13.95 4.89
CA ARG A 94 -18.87 -13.01 5.69
C ARG A 94 -17.51 -12.82 5.07
N PHE A 95 -17.19 -11.56 4.82
CA PHE A 95 -15.93 -11.15 4.22
C PHE A 95 -15.14 -10.30 5.21
N GLY A 96 -13.92 -10.74 5.56
CA GLY A 96 -13.08 -10.02 6.50
C GLY A 96 -12.69 -8.62 5.97
N PRO A 97 -12.66 -7.57 6.82
CA PRO A 97 -12.26 -6.22 6.41
C PRO A 97 -10.87 -6.17 5.78
N GLU A 98 -9.95 -7.01 6.26
CA GLU A 98 -8.61 -7.16 5.69
C GLU A 98 -8.66 -7.65 4.23
N THR A 99 -9.51 -8.62 3.93
CA THR A 99 -9.68 -9.10 2.56
C THR A 99 -10.28 -8.00 1.68
N ALA A 100 -11.21 -7.20 2.21
CA ALA A 100 -11.76 -6.05 1.51
C ALA A 100 -10.71 -5.00 1.14
N LEU A 101 -9.88 -4.63 2.11
CA LEU A 101 -8.77 -3.71 1.89
C LEU A 101 -7.81 -4.24 0.82
N ARG A 102 -7.44 -5.52 0.88
CA ARG A 102 -6.56 -6.14 -0.14
C ARG A 102 -7.18 -6.09 -1.54
N ILE A 103 -8.48 -6.33 -1.68
CA ILE A 103 -9.17 -6.27 -2.98
C ILE A 103 -9.22 -4.83 -3.50
N GLY A 104 -9.69 -3.89 -2.68
CA GLY A 104 -9.79 -2.48 -3.05
C GLY A 104 -8.44 -1.90 -3.47
N LEU A 105 -7.40 -2.11 -2.65
CA LEU A 105 -6.04 -1.63 -2.96
C LEU A 105 -5.47 -2.28 -4.24
N LYS A 106 -5.74 -3.56 -4.48
CA LYS A 106 -5.31 -4.24 -5.71
C LYS A 106 -5.96 -3.61 -6.94
N ALA A 107 -7.25 -3.29 -6.88
CA ALA A 107 -7.98 -2.66 -7.97
C ALA A 107 -7.47 -1.23 -8.25
N ILE A 108 -7.28 -0.42 -7.19
CA ILE A 108 -6.69 0.93 -7.29
C ILE A 108 -5.31 0.87 -7.93
N ARG A 109 -4.44 -0.03 -7.46
CA ARG A 109 -3.09 -0.22 -8.03
C ARG A 109 -3.13 -0.58 -9.52
N GLN A 110 -4.07 -1.43 -9.93
CA GLN A 110 -4.23 -1.78 -11.35
C GLN A 110 -4.70 -0.58 -12.19
N ALA A 111 -5.60 0.24 -11.65
CA ALA A 111 -6.08 1.44 -12.31
C ALA A 111 -4.97 2.49 -12.50
N LEU A 112 -4.14 2.71 -11.46
CA LEU A 112 -2.99 3.60 -11.53
C LEU A 112 -1.99 3.16 -12.60
N LYS A 113 -1.64 1.87 -12.65
CA LYS A 113 -0.77 1.32 -13.70
C LYS A 113 -1.33 1.52 -15.12
N LYS A 114 -2.65 1.41 -15.30
CA LYS A 114 -3.28 1.64 -16.61
C LYS A 114 -3.26 3.11 -17.03
N LYS A 115 -3.31 4.06 -16.09
CA LYS A 115 -3.19 5.50 -16.37
C LYS A 115 -1.78 5.90 -16.79
N GLU A 116 -0.75 5.17 -16.36
CA GLU A 116 0.66 5.42 -16.75
C GLU A 116 1.03 4.86 -18.14
N LEU A 117 0.18 3.99 -18.71
CA LEU A 117 0.40 3.34 -20.01
C LEU A 117 -0.38 4.00 -21.16
N LYS A 118 -1.08 5.10 -20.91
CA LYS A 118 -1.82 5.90 -21.89
C LYS A 118 -1.20 7.28 -22.00
#